data_AF-A0A945BKJ0-F1
#
_entry.id   AF-A0A945BKJ0-F1
#
_cell.length_a   1.000
_cell.length_b   1.000
_cell.length_c   1.000
_cell.angle_alpha   90.00
_cell.angle_beta   90.00
_cell.angle_gamma   90.00
#
_symmetry.space_group_name_H-M   'P 1'
#
loop_
_entity.id
_entity.type
_entity.pdbx_description
1 polymer ?
#
loop_
_entity_poly.entity_id
_entity_poly.type
_entity_poly.pdbx_seq_one_letter_code
_entity_poly.pdbx_strand_id
1 'polypeptide(L)'
;MKNLLSIISVALLAGCSSIRQPARIEQVQMPTRGVCAHRGASDTHPENTIAAFREAIRLGAQMIEFDVAPTGDGKLVLMHDHTIDRTTNGSGKPEDWLLADLKTLDAGSWKNKRFTGERIPTLGEALDFMPRNIWLNVHLKGGAELAEKSARIIASKNRL
;
A
#
# COMPACT_ATOMS: atom_id res chain seq x y z
N MET A 1 -32.20 -18.88 -72.36
CA MET A 1 -30.95 -18.10 -72.17
C MET A 1 -31.17 -17.11 -71.04
N LYS A 2 -30.20 -17.02 -70.11
CA LYS A 2 -30.08 -16.12 -68.95
C LYS A 2 -30.94 -16.51 -67.73
N ASN A 3 -30.46 -16.58 -66.50
CA ASN A 3 -29.13 -16.85 -65.93
C ASN A 3 -29.38 -17.25 -64.46
N LEU A 4 -28.70 -18.29 -64.01
CA LEU A 4 -28.65 -18.80 -62.64
C LEU A 4 -27.76 -17.87 -61.80
N LEU A 5 -28.25 -17.37 -60.67
CA LEU A 5 -27.39 -16.73 -59.64
C LEU A 5 -27.92 -17.08 -58.25
N SER A 6 -27.19 -18.01 -57.64
CA SER A 6 -27.30 -18.47 -56.26
C SER A 6 -26.84 -17.34 -55.32
N ILE A 7 -27.68 -16.95 -54.36
CA ILE A 7 -27.30 -16.02 -53.29
C ILE A 7 -26.96 -16.87 -52.06
N ILE A 8 -25.67 -17.08 -51.86
CA ILE A 8 -25.11 -17.63 -50.63
C ILE A 8 -25.29 -16.58 -49.54
N SER A 9 -26.20 -16.82 -48.59
CA SER A 9 -26.29 -16.02 -47.37
C SER A 9 -25.14 -16.38 -46.46
N VAL A 10 -24.12 -15.53 -46.41
CA VAL A 10 -23.05 -15.60 -45.41
C VAL A 10 -23.65 -15.18 -44.06
N ALA A 11 -23.88 -16.15 -43.18
CA ALA A 11 -24.22 -15.88 -41.79
C ALA A 11 -22.99 -15.28 -41.08
N LEU A 12 -22.99 -13.98 -40.83
CA LEU A 12 -22.07 -13.35 -39.88
C LEU A 12 -22.42 -13.85 -38.47
N LEU A 13 -21.66 -14.82 -37.95
CA LEU A 13 -21.63 -15.13 -36.53
C LEU A 13 -21.03 -13.92 -35.80
N ALA A 14 -21.90 -13.08 -35.23
CA ALA A 14 -21.51 -12.04 -34.29
C ALA A 14 -20.91 -12.73 -33.04
N GLY A 15 -19.58 -12.85 -33.01
CA GLY A 15 -18.85 -13.24 -31.83
C GLY A 15 -19.09 -12.19 -30.74
N CYS A 16 -19.94 -12.50 -29.77
CA CYS A 16 -20.02 -11.77 -28.51
C CYS A 16 -18.76 -12.08 -27.67
N SER A 17 -17.62 -11.54 -28.09
CA SER A 17 -16.51 -11.31 -27.20
C SER A 17 -16.82 -10.02 -26.46
N SER A 18 -17.36 -10.14 -25.24
CA SER A 18 -17.40 -9.01 -24.32
C SER A 18 -15.96 -8.62 -24.00
N ILE A 19 -15.38 -7.75 -24.83
CA ILE A 19 -14.15 -7.04 -24.49
C ILE A 19 -14.48 -6.29 -23.21
N ARG A 20 -13.98 -6.79 -22.06
CA ARG A 20 -13.98 -6.01 -20.83
C ARG A 20 -13.21 -4.75 -21.16
N GLN A 21 -13.91 -3.62 -21.26
CA GLN A 21 -13.23 -2.33 -21.23
C GLN A 21 -12.34 -2.33 -19.98
N PRO A 22 -11.04 -1.99 -20.09
CA PRO A 22 -10.25 -1.76 -18.89
C PRO A 22 -10.98 -0.70 -18.06
N ALA A 23 -11.13 -0.96 -16.77
CA ALA A 23 -11.76 -0.03 -15.84
C ALA A 23 -11.13 1.35 -16.08
N ARG A 24 -11.97 2.36 -16.37
CA ARG A 24 -11.54 3.74 -16.55
C ARG A 24 -10.73 4.11 -15.31
N ILE A 25 -9.42 4.30 -15.45
CA ILE A 25 -8.61 4.83 -14.36
C ILE A 25 -9.18 6.21 -14.09
N GLU A 26 -9.86 6.37 -12.97
CA GLU A 26 -10.31 7.67 -12.49
C GLU A 26 -9.07 8.55 -12.44
N GLN A 27 -9.06 9.67 -13.17
CA GLN A 27 -7.91 10.56 -13.18
C GLN A 27 -7.83 11.23 -11.81
N VAL A 28 -7.04 10.64 -10.92
CA VAL A 28 -6.77 11.18 -9.59
C VAL A 28 -5.91 12.42 -9.75
N GLN A 29 -6.45 13.58 -9.38
CA GLN A 29 -5.66 14.81 -9.36
C GLN A 29 -4.72 14.82 -8.17
N MET A 30 -3.42 14.78 -8.44
CA MET A 30 -2.40 14.92 -7.41
C MET A 30 -2.25 16.39 -6.99
N PRO A 31 -1.88 16.66 -5.72
CA PRO A 31 -1.46 18.00 -5.31
C PRO A 31 -0.26 18.49 -6.13
N THR A 32 0.01 19.80 -6.17
CA THR A 32 1.19 20.37 -6.85
C THR A 32 2.31 20.74 -5.87
N ARG A 33 1.97 20.91 -4.60
CA ARG A 33 2.88 21.08 -3.46
C ARG A 33 2.16 20.62 -2.19
N GLY A 34 2.90 20.37 -1.13
CA GLY A 34 2.27 20.06 0.15
C GLY A 34 3.23 19.68 1.26
N VAL A 35 2.65 19.36 2.41
CA VAL A 35 3.37 18.96 3.62
C VAL A 35 3.56 17.45 3.63
N CYS A 36 4.78 17.04 3.98
CA CYS A 36 5.12 15.65 4.25
C CYS A 36 4.92 15.32 5.74
N ALA A 37 4.01 14.40 6.03
CA ALA A 37 3.85 13.84 7.36
C ALA A 37 4.89 12.72 7.57
N HIS A 38 5.98 13.03 8.26
CA HIS A 38 7.05 12.08 8.60
C HIS A 38 6.52 10.98 9.54
N ARG A 39 6.44 9.76 9.01
CA ARG A 39 5.85 8.57 9.64
C ARG A 39 4.38 8.75 10.05
N GLY A 40 3.64 9.57 9.31
CA GLY A 40 2.29 10.02 9.65
C GLY A 40 2.28 11.18 10.65
N ALA A 41 1.18 11.36 11.39
CA ALA A 41 1.07 12.35 12.47
C ALA A 41 1.82 11.89 13.74
N SER A 42 3.10 11.53 13.57
CA SER A 42 3.93 10.80 14.52
C SER A 42 4.19 11.54 15.84
N ASP A 43 3.98 12.85 15.88
CA ASP A 43 4.04 13.62 17.13
C ASP A 43 2.93 13.21 18.11
N THR A 44 1.70 12.99 17.60
CA THR A 44 0.50 12.75 18.43
C THR A 44 -0.05 11.32 18.32
N HIS A 45 0.41 10.55 17.34
CA HIS A 45 -0.03 9.18 17.03
C HIS A 45 1.18 8.25 16.90
N PRO A 46 1.02 6.93 17.12
CA PRO A 46 2.13 5.99 17.02
C PRO A 46 2.64 5.95 15.57
N GLU A 47 3.94 6.24 15.39
CA GLU A 47 4.57 6.35 14.07
C GLU A 47 4.39 5.07 13.23
N ASN A 48 4.35 5.21 11.90
CA ASN A 48 4.23 4.09 10.96
C ASN A 48 2.97 3.21 11.16
N THR A 49 1.89 3.75 11.74
CA THR A 49 0.60 3.05 11.90
C THR A 49 -0.51 3.67 11.05
N ILE A 50 -1.58 2.90 10.82
CA ILE A 50 -2.80 3.41 10.17
C ILE A 50 -3.41 4.56 10.96
N ALA A 51 -3.36 4.54 12.31
CA ALA A 51 -3.82 5.65 13.13
C ALA A 51 -3.07 6.96 12.83
N ALA A 52 -1.75 6.91 12.72
CA ALA A 52 -0.94 8.09 12.38
C ALA A 52 -1.20 8.59 10.95
N PHE A 53 -1.43 7.68 9.99
CA PHE A 53 -1.75 8.06 8.62
C PHE A 53 -3.14 8.68 8.51
N ARG A 54 -4.13 8.10 9.21
CA ARG A 54 -5.50 8.63 9.28
C ARG A 54 -5.49 10.06 9.79
N GLU A 55 -4.75 10.31 10.86
CA GLU A 55 -4.66 11.66 11.42
C GLU A 55 -3.92 12.62 10.49
N ALA A 56 -2.80 12.20 9.89
CA ALA A 56 -2.08 13.05 8.94
C ALA A 56 -2.97 13.50 7.77
N ILE A 57 -3.76 12.58 7.21
CA ILE A 57 -4.73 12.87 6.16
C ILE A 57 -5.82 13.82 6.67
N ARG A 58 -6.35 13.57 7.87
CA ARG A 58 -7.37 14.44 8.50
C ARG A 58 -6.86 15.87 8.70
N LEU A 59 -5.59 16.03 9.06
CA LEU A 59 -4.92 17.32 9.21
C LEU A 59 -4.53 17.97 7.86
N GLY A 60 -4.75 17.27 6.75
CA GLY A 60 -4.54 17.80 5.40
C GLY A 60 -3.13 17.64 4.87
N ALA A 61 -2.37 16.61 5.30
CA ALA A 61 -1.10 16.28 4.66
C ALA A 61 -1.32 15.80 3.21
N GLN A 62 -0.48 16.25 2.28
CA GLN A 62 -0.51 15.82 0.87
C GLN A 62 0.42 14.63 0.62
N MET A 63 1.40 14.43 1.50
CA MET A 63 2.37 13.35 1.42
C MET A 63 2.50 12.68 2.78
N ILE A 64 2.58 11.35 2.78
CA ILE A 64 2.92 10.58 3.96
C ILE A 64 4.26 9.91 3.67
N GLU A 65 5.21 10.12 4.59
CA GLU A 65 6.43 9.32 4.64
C GLU A 65 6.24 8.13 5.57
N PHE A 66 6.85 7.01 5.22
CA PHE A 66 6.90 5.80 6.04
C PHE A 66 8.12 4.95 5.69
N ASP A 67 8.53 4.14 6.66
CA ASP A 67 9.70 3.28 6.58
C ASP A 67 9.28 1.83 6.28
N VAL A 68 9.96 1.16 5.37
CA VAL A 68 9.68 -0.24 4.98
C VAL A 68 10.82 -1.14 5.43
N ALA A 69 10.46 -2.21 6.15
CA ALA A 69 11.38 -3.24 6.63
C ALA A 69 10.90 -4.65 6.23
N PRO A 70 11.82 -5.60 5.98
CA PRO A 70 11.47 -6.99 5.74
C PRO A 70 11.16 -7.77 7.04
N THR A 71 10.35 -8.81 6.92
CA THR A 71 10.14 -9.84 7.95
C THR A 71 10.92 -11.11 7.62
N GLY A 72 11.00 -12.06 8.55
CA GLY A 72 11.70 -13.34 8.35
C GLY A 72 11.09 -14.23 7.27
N ASP A 73 9.79 -14.11 7.01
CA ASP A 73 9.09 -14.74 5.86
C ASP A 73 9.05 -13.84 4.61
N GLY A 74 9.90 -12.81 4.58
CA GLY A 74 10.09 -11.90 3.48
C GLY A 74 8.91 -10.96 3.20
N LYS A 75 7.91 -10.85 4.09
CA LYS A 75 6.86 -9.84 3.92
C LYS A 75 7.41 -8.46 4.24
N LEU A 76 6.70 -7.41 3.82
CA LEU A 76 7.12 -6.03 4.05
C LEU A 76 6.19 -5.35 5.04
N VAL A 77 6.76 -4.84 6.13
CA VAL A 77 6.06 -4.12 7.21
C VAL A 77 6.55 -2.69 7.32
N LEU A 78 5.75 -1.84 7.96
CA LEU A 78 6.12 -0.46 8.22
C LEU A 78 6.82 -0.33 9.57
N MET A 79 8.10 0.02 9.56
CA MET A 79 8.92 0.11 10.76
C MET A 79 10.21 0.89 10.52
N HIS A 80 10.53 1.81 11.42
CA HIS A 80 11.72 2.65 11.30
C HIS A 80 13.00 1.97 11.79
N ASP A 81 12.93 1.39 12.99
CA ASP A 81 14.10 0.91 13.71
C ASP A 81 14.54 -0.47 13.21
N HIS A 82 15.80 -0.84 13.48
CA HIS A 82 16.30 -2.18 13.19
C HIS A 82 15.75 -3.25 14.13
N THR A 83 15.13 -2.85 15.24
CA THR A 83 14.48 -3.76 16.20
C THR A 83 13.07 -3.26 16.52
N ILE A 84 12.22 -4.18 16.97
CA ILE A 84 10.80 -3.92 17.24
C ILE A 84 10.55 -3.31 18.64
N ASP A 85 11.59 -3.22 19.47
CA ASP A 85 11.53 -2.96 20.91
C ASP A 85 10.94 -1.59 21.28
N ARG A 86 11.30 -0.52 20.55
CA ARG A 86 10.90 0.85 20.92
C ARG A 86 9.41 1.10 20.67
N THR A 87 8.88 0.55 19.59
CA THR A 87 7.55 0.89 19.08
C THR A 87 6.55 -0.24 19.22
N THR A 88 6.91 -1.33 19.89
CA THR A 88 6.01 -2.47 20.11
C THR A 88 6.18 -3.06 21.50
N ASN A 89 5.39 -4.09 21.83
CA ASN A 89 5.57 -4.92 23.02
C ASN A 89 6.38 -6.20 22.75
N GLY A 90 7.07 -6.31 21.61
CA GLY A 90 8.00 -7.38 21.28
C GLY A 90 9.47 -6.98 21.46
N SER A 91 10.40 -7.84 21.07
CA SER A 91 11.84 -7.57 21.08
C SER A 91 12.56 -8.29 19.94
N GLY A 92 13.68 -7.75 19.49
CA GLY A 92 14.52 -8.32 18.43
C GLY A 92 14.27 -7.72 17.06
N LYS A 93 14.89 -8.28 16.02
CA LYS A 93 14.78 -7.74 14.66
C LYS A 93 13.47 -8.20 14.01
N PRO A 94 12.80 -7.38 13.19
CA PRO A 94 11.62 -7.84 12.43
C PRO A 94 11.94 -9.02 11.50
N GLU A 95 13.19 -9.14 11.04
CA GLU A 95 13.70 -10.25 10.22
C GLU A 95 13.75 -11.60 10.97
N ASP A 96 13.69 -11.60 12.29
CA ASP A 96 13.64 -12.83 13.10
C ASP A 96 12.20 -13.34 13.30
N TRP A 97 11.20 -12.61 12.80
CA TRP A 97 9.78 -12.88 13.05
C TRP A 97 9.01 -13.18 11.75
N LEU A 98 8.01 -14.06 11.84
CA LEU A 98 7.00 -14.21 10.79
C LEU A 98 6.02 -13.03 10.85
N LEU A 99 5.48 -12.62 9.70
CA LEU A 99 4.46 -11.56 9.65
C LEU A 99 3.26 -11.86 10.57
N ALA A 100 2.82 -13.11 10.62
CA ALA A 100 1.67 -13.51 11.44
C ALA A 100 1.90 -13.21 12.92
N ASP A 101 3.11 -13.44 13.42
CA ASP A 101 3.49 -13.19 14.81
C ASP A 101 3.67 -11.68 15.08
N LEU A 102 4.32 -10.95 14.17
CA LEU A 102 4.44 -9.48 14.25
C LEU A 102 3.07 -8.80 14.33
N LYS A 103 2.07 -9.32 13.61
CA LYS A 103 0.70 -8.82 13.64
C LYS A 103 -0.01 -8.99 14.97
N THR A 104 0.50 -9.82 15.87
CA THR A 104 -0.04 -9.98 17.23
C THR A 104 0.46 -8.93 18.21
N LEU A 105 1.51 -8.19 17.84
CA LEU A 105 2.11 -7.15 18.68
C LEU A 105 1.25 -5.88 18.72
N ASP A 106 1.34 -5.15 19.83
CA ASP A 106 0.78 -3.82 20.01
C ASP A 106 1.82 -2.77 19.62
N ALA A 107 1.55 -2.03 18.55
CA ALA A 107 2.40 -0.97 18.00
C ALA A 107 1.96 0.45 18.41
N GLY A 108 1.00 0.59 19.34
CA GLY A 108 0.38 1.86 19.70
C GLY A 108 0.54 2.28 21.15
N SER A 109 0.50 1.33 22.08
CA SER A 109 0.47 1.58 23.53
C SER A 109 1.69 2.36 24.03
N TRP A 110 2.85 2.20 23.40
CA TRP A 110 4.07 2.95 23.73
C TRP A 110 3.91 4.47 23.57
N LYS A 111 3.05 4.91 22.63
CA LYS A 111 2.79 6.32 22.38
C LYS A 111 1.74 6.87 23.34
N ASN A 112 0.63 6.16 23.48
CA ASN A 112 -0.45 6.48 24.40
C ASN A 112 -1.40 5.29 24.52
N LYS A 113 -1.92 5.01 25.73
CA LYS A 113 -2.88 3.93 25.98
C LYS A 113 -4.16 3.98 25.13
N ARG A 114 -4.53 5.15 24.60
CA ARG A 114 -5.68 5.26 23.68
C ARG A 114 -5.48 4.51 22.35
N PHE A 115 -4.23 4.16 22.01
CA PHE A 115 -3.87 3.42 20.80
C PHE A 115 -3.58 1.93 21.09
N THR A 116 -3.97 1.44 22.27
CA THR A 116 -3.81 0.02 22.58
C THR A 116 -4.47 -0.86 21.52
N GLY A 117 -3.73 -1.89 21.11
CA GLY A 117 -4.13 -2.83 20.07
C GLY A 117 -3.86 -2.36 18.65
N GLU A 118 -3.26 -1.18 18.43
CA GLU A 118 -2.83 -0.83 17.08
C GLU A 118 -1.76 -1.80 16.57
N ARG A 119 -1.83 -2.12 15.28
CA ARG A 119 -0.98 -3.17 14.67
C ARG A 119 0.07 -2.58 13.76
N ILE A 120 1.19 -3.30 13.63
CA ILE A 120 2.21 -3.02 12.62
C ILE A 120 1.58 -3.22 11.23
N PRO A 121 1.46 -2.19 10.38
CA PRO A 121 0.92 -2.36 9.02
C PRO A 121 1.93 -3.07 8.11
N THR A 122 1.43 -3.84 7.15
CA THR A 122 2.18 -4.18 5.95
C THR A 122 2.21 -2.99 5.00
N LEU A 123 3.19 -2.97 4.09
CA LEU A 123 3.21 -2.00 3.00
C LEU A 123 1.89 -2.05 2.20
N GLY A 124 1.36 -3.25 1.93
CA GLY A 124 0.12 -3.44 1.18
C GLY A 124 -1.10 -2.81 1.87
N GLU A 125 -1.28 -3.04 3.17
CA GLU A 125 -2.40 -2.47 3.94
C GLU A 125 -2.31 -0.95 4.03
N ALA A 126 -1.11 -0.39 4.18
CA ALA A 126 -0.93 1.05 4.20
C ALA A 126 -1.30 1.68 2.85
N LEU A 127 -0.91 1.06 1.74
CA LEU A 127 -1.27 1.49 0.39
C LEU A 127 -2.78 1.33 0.10
N ASP A 128 -3.43 0.31 0.64
CA ASP A 128 -4.88 0.12 0.52
C ASP A 128 -5.64 1.17 1.36
N PHE A 129 -5.08 1.56 2.50
CA PHE A 129 -5.69 2.57 3.38
C PHE A 129 -5.59 4.00 2.82
N MET A 130 -4.42 4.39 2.31
CA MET A 130 -4.20 5.78 1.90
C MET A 130 -4.95 6.12 0.60
N PRO A 131 -5.65 7.27 0.54
CA PRO A 131 -6.24 7.78 -0.68
C PRO A 131 -5.23 7.88 -1.82
N ARG A 132 -5.70 7.76 -3.06
CA ARG A 132 -4.83 7.79 -4.25
C ARG A 132 -4.19 9.15 -4.50
N ASN A 133 -4.78 10.24 -3.99
CA ASN A 133 -4.26 11.60 -4.11
C ASN A 133 -3.26 11.98 -2.99
N ILE A 134 -2.74 11.00 -2.25
CA ILE A 134 -1.64 11.17 -1.30
C ILE A 134 -0.35 10.70 -1.95
N TRP A 135 0.65 11.59 -1.97
CA TRP A 135 2.02 11.20 -2.35
C TRP A 135 2.62 10.25 -1.31
N LEU A 136 3.39 9.31 -1.83
CA LEU A 136 4.09 8.31 -1.04
C LEU A 136 5.57 8.68 -0.97
N ASN A 137 6.11 8.90 0.22
CA ASN A 137 7.54 9.01 0.44
C ASN A 137 8.03 7.73 1.14
N VAL A 138 8.63 6.83 0.38
CA VAL A 138 8.95 5.47 0.82
C VAL A 138 10.42 5.37 1.20
N HIS A 139 10.71 5.23 2.48
CA HIS A 139 12.07 4.99 2.97
C HIS A 139 12.33 3.50 3.15
N LEU A 140 13.41 2.99 2.58
CA LEU A 140 13.75 1.58 2.60
C LEU A 140 14.84 1.30 3.65
N LYS A 141 14.62 0.32 4.53
CA LYS A 141 15.59 -0.11 5.56
C LYS A 141 16.51 -1.24 5.09
N GLY A 142 16.74 -1.33 3.79
CA GLY A 142 17.48 -2.43 3.17
C GLY A 142 17.96 -2.09 1.76
N GLY A 143 18.60 -3.05 1.11
CA GLY A 143 19.24 -2.89 -0.20
C GLY A 143 18.32 -3.13 -1.41
N ALA A 144 18.92 -3.51 -2.53
CA ALA A 144 18.25 -3.64 -3.83
C ALA A 144 17.06 -4.62 -3.83
N GLU A 145 17.16 -5.74 -3.12
CA GLU A 145 16.07 -6.73 -3.03
C GLU A 145 14.80 -6.14 -2.39
N LEU A 146 14.98 -5.39 -1.28
CA LEU A 146 13.87 -4.70 -0.62
C LEU A 146 13.26 -3.64 -1.53
N ALA A 147 14.08 -2.91 -2.28
CA ALA A 147 13.64 -1.91 -3.24
C ALA A 147 12.78 -2.54 -4.35
N GLU A 148 13.26 -3.63 -4.94
CA GLU A 148 12.53 -4.35 -5.98
C GLU A 148 11.18 -4.86 -5.47
N LYS A 149 11.17 -5.50 -4.29
CA LYS A 149 9.94 -6.04 -3.70
C LYS A 149 8.93 -4.94 -3.35
N SER A 150 9.41 -3.82 -2.82
CA SER A 150 8.59 -2.65 -2.52
C SER A 150 7.96 -2.09 -3.80
N ALA A 151 8.76 -1.90 -4.86
CA ALA A 151 8.28 -1.42 -6.15
C ALA A 151 7.22 -2.34 -6.76
N ARG A 152 7.42 -3.67 -6.69
CA ARG A 152 6.42 -4.66 -7.15
C ARG A 152 5.10 -4.55 -6.39
N ILE A 153 5.14 -4.39 -5.07
CA ILE A 153 3.94 -4.21 -4.24
C ILE A 153 3.23 -2.90 -4.62
N ILE A 154 3.96 -1.78 -4.69
CA ILE A 154 3.40 -0.47 -5.07
C ILE A 154 2.75 -0.53 -6.46
N ALA A 155 3.43 -1.14 -7.44
CA ALA A 155 2.92 -1.35 -8.79
C ALA A 155 1.63 -2.20 -8.79
N SER A 156 1.61 -3.31 -8.05
CA SER A 156 0.44 -4.19 -7.96
C SER A 156 -0.80 -3.54 -7.35
N LYS A 157 -0.62 -2.46 -6.57
CA LYS A 157 -1.69 -1.63 -6.00
C LYS A 157 -2.11 -0.48 -6.93
N ASN A 158 -1.49 -0.37 -8.10
CA ASN A 158 -1.62 0.76 -9.04
C ASN A 158 -1.24 2.08 -8.36
N ARG A 159 -0.12 2.13 -7.63
CA ARG A 159 0.35 3.30 -6.87
C ARG A 159 1.65 3.92 -7.43
N LEU A 160 1.98 3.61 -8.68
CA LEU A 160 3.06 4.25 -9.46
C LEU A 160 2.49 5.32 -10.39
#